data_AF-A0A3M5V5L2-F1
#
_entry.id   AF-A0A3M5V5L2-F1
#
_cell.length_a   1.000
_cell.length_b   1.000
_cell.length_c   1.000
_cell.angle_alpha   90.00
_cell.angle_beta   90.00
_cell.angle_gamma   90.00
#
_symmetry.space_group_name_H-M   'P 1'
#
loop_
_entity.id
_entity.type
_entity.pdbx_description
1 polymer ?
#
loop_
_entity_poly.entity_id
_entity_poly.type
_entity_poly.pdbx_seq_one_letter_code
_entity_poly.pdbx_strand_id
1 'polypeptide(L)'
;MDPRLADHTLALLCQHAIEHNVTLVASLHAVELALAHFPRIIGVRDGRIHFDLPAGEVERQHLDTLYANEQLSPQQVCEVAGPAWAPRC
;
A
#
# COMPACT_ATOMS: atom_id res chain seq x y z
N MET A 1 7.13 -12.98 1.85
CA MET A 1 5.85 -13.72 1.98
C MET A 1 5.68 -14.56 0.73
N ASP A 2 5.22 -15.80 0.83
CA ASP A 2 4.89 -16.58 -0.36
C ASP A 2 3.74 -15.88 -1.14
N PRO A 3 3.85 -15.65 -2.46
CA PRO A 3 2.85 -14.89 -3.21
C PRO A 3 1.44 -15.49 -3.17
N ARG A 4 1.31 -16.83 -3.11
CA ARG A 4 0.00 -17.50 -3.10
C ARG A 4 -0.66 -17.36 -1.74
N LEU A 5 0.13 -17.49 -0.67
CA LEU A 5 -0.37 -17.25 0.68
C LEU A 5 -0.77 -15.79 0.89
N ALA A 6 0.00 -14.84 0.34
CA ALA A 6 -0.32 -13.43 0.41
C ALA A 6 -1.63 -13.12 -0.33
N ASP A 7 -1.81 -13.63 -1.54
CA ASP A 7 -3.05 -13.50 -2.32
C ASP A 7 -4.27 -14.02 -1.54
N HIS A 8 -4.18 -15.24 -0.99
CA HIS A 8 -5.26 -15.82 -0.21
C HIS A 8 -5.58 -15.01 1.05
N THR A 9 -4.56 -14.54 1.76
CA THR A 9 -4.73 -13.75 2.98
C THR A 9 -5.41 -12.41 2.66
N LEU A 10 -4.98 -11.73 1.59
CA LEU A 10 -5.58 -10.46 1.16
C LEU A 10 -7.04 -10.65 0.77
N ALA A 11 -7.38 -11.70 0.03
CA ALA A 11 -8.76 -12.01 -0.33
C ALA A 11 -9.65 -12.16 0.91
N LEU A 12 -9.20 -12.92 1.92
CA LEU A 12 -9.93 -13.11 3.18
C LEU A 12 -10.10 -11.79 3.95
N LEU A 13 -9.04 -10.98 4.03
CA LEU A 13 -9.08 -9.69 4.74
C LEU A 13 -10.02 -8.70 4.04
N CYS A 14 -9.97 -8.61 2.70
CA CYS A 14 -10.87 -7.76 1.93
C CYS A 14 -12.33 -8.20 2.08
N GLN A 15 -12.60 -9.51 2.02
CA GLN A 15 -13.93 -10.05 2.24
C GLN A 15 -14.45 -9.67 3.64
N HIS A 16 -13.63 -9.90 4.67
CA HIS A 16 -13.99 -9.54 6.04
C HIS A 16 -14.26 -8.04 6.20
N ALA A 17 -13.45 -7.19 5.57
CA ALA A 17 -13.63 -5.74 5.60
C ALA A 17 -14.98 -5.31 5.01
N ILE A 18 -15.38 -5.92 3.90
CA ILE A 18 -16.67 -5.67 3.24
C ILE A 18 -17.82 -6.18 4.10
N GLU A 19 -17.75 -7.42 4.57
CA GLU A 19 -18.82 -8.06 5.36
C GLU A 19 -19.12 -7.31 6.66
N HIS A 20 -18.07 -6.80 7.32
CA HIS A 20 -18.19 -6.11 8.59
C HIS A 20 -18.23 -4.58 8.46
N ASN A 21 -18.21 -4.05 7.23
CA ASN A 21 -18.18 -2.61 6.93
C ASN A 21 -17.06 -1.87 7.70
N VAL A 22 -15.86 -2.45 7.72
CA VAL A 22 -14.65 -1.89 8.34
C VAL A 22 -13.63 -1.50 7.28
N THR A 23 -12.79 -0.51 7.57
CA THR A 23 -11.73 -0.07 6.64
C THR A 23 -10.47 -0.91 6.83
N LEU A 24 -10.01 -1.55 5.76
CA LEU A 24 -8.72 -2.23 5.71
C LEU A 24 -7.67 -1.31 5.07
N VAL A 25 -6.53 -1.14 5.74
CA VAL A 25 -5.35 -0.47 5.20
C VAL A 25 -4.19 -1.45 5.24
N ALA A 26 -3.52 -1.64 4.12
CA ALA A 26 -2.36 -2.51 4.00
C ALA A 26 -1.21 -1.80 3.27
N SER A 27 0.02 -2.01 3.75
CA SER A 27 1.23 -1.56 3.06
C SER A 27 1.82 -2.74 2.31
N LEU A 28 1.81 -2.67 0.98
CA LEU A 28 2.27 -3.73 0.09
C LEU A 28 3.40 -3.20 -0.80
N HIS A 29 4.48 -3.96 -0.90
CA HIS A 29 5.53 -3.71 -1.91
C HIS A 29 5.22 -4.45 -3.23
N ALA A 30 4.36 -5.47 -3.21
CA ALA A 30 3.91 -6.19 -4.39
C ALA A 30 2.75 -5.47 -5.08
N VAL A 31 3.06 -4.69 -6.11
CA VAL A 31 2.09 -3.85 -6.85
C VAL A 31 0.92 -4.67 -7.41
N GLU A 32 1.22 -5.81 -8.06
CA GLU A 32 0.21 -6.65 -8.69
C GLU A 32 -0.86 -7.13 -7.70
N LEU A 33 -0.46 -7.47 -6.47
CA LEU A 33 -1.39 -7.85 -5.41
C LEU A 33 -2.22 -6.65 -4.93
N ALA A 34 -1.62 -5.47 -4.84
CA ALA A 34 -2.34 -4.26 -4.46
C ALA A 34 -3.43 -3.92 -5.48
N LEU A 35 -3.08 -3.94 -6.78
CA LEU A 35 -4.00 -3.66 -7.88
C LEU A 35 -5.13 -4.71 -8.00
N ALA A 36 -4.84 -5.97 -7.68
CA ALA A 36 -5.82 -7.04 -7.75
C ALA A 36 -6.87 -7.01 -6.61
N HIS A 37 -6.47 -6.59 -5.41
CA HIS A 37 -7.31 -6.73 -4.20
C HIS A 37 -7.88 -5.43 -3.66
N PHE A 38 -7.28 -4.27 -3.95
CA PHE A 38 -7.68 -2.98 -3.39
C PHE A 38 -8.34 -2.08 -4.44
N PRO A 39 -9.43 -1.39 -4.09
CA PRO A 39 -10.09 -0.47 -5.01
C PRO A 39 -9.37 0.88 -5.15
N ARG A 40 -8.54 1.26 -4.17
CA ARG A 40 -7.80 2.53 -4.10
C ARG A 40 -6.35 2.28 -3.72
N ILE A 41 -5.44 2.92 -4.41
CA ILE A 41 -3.99 2.78 -4.24
C ILE A 41 -3.38 4.14 -3.93
N ILE A 42 -2.55 4.17 -2.89
CA ILE A 42 -1.81 5.35 -2.48
C ILE A 42 -0.32 5.06 -2.66
N GLY A 43 0.31 5.73 -3.62
CA GLY A 43 1.75 5.68 -3.82
C GLY A 43 2.44 6.65 -2.88
N VAL A 44 3.32 6.15 -2.02
CA VAL A 44 4.10 6.97 -1.07
C VAL A 44 5.57 6.89 -1.41
N ARG A 45 6.22 8.05 -1.50
CA ARG A 45 7.66 8.18 -1.73
C ARG A 45 8.22 9.39 -0.99
N ASP A 46 9.39 9.23 -0.36
CA ASP A 46 10.07 10.29 0.39
C ASP A 46 9.16 10.96 1.45
N GLY A 47 8.31 10.17 2.10
CA GLY A 47 7.32 10.64 3.10
C GLY A 47 6.16 11.45 2.51
N ARG A 48 5.98 11.45 1.19
CA ARG A 48 4.94 12.21 0.47
C ARG A 48 4.05 11.28 -0.33
N ILE A 49 2.79 11.66 -0.48
CA ILE A 49 1.86 10.99 -1.39
C ILE A 49 2.20 11.44 -2.82
N HIS A 50 2.67 10.51 -3.63
CA HIS A 50 2.98 10.72 -5.03
C HIS A 50 1.72 10.60 -5.90
N PHE A 51 0.86 9.63 -5.60
CA PHE A 51 -0.44 9.49 -6.23
C PHE A 51 -1.44 8.84 -5.28
N ASP A 52 -2.71 9.07 -5.54
CA ASP A 52 -3.84 8.52 -4.79
C ASP A 52 -5.00 8.35 -5.78
N LEU A 53 -5.18 7.12 -6.26
CA LEU A 53 -6.02 6.83 -7.42
C LEU A 53 -6.80 5.53 -7.21
N PRO A 54 -7.96 5.36 -7.88
CA PRO A 54 -8.57 4.05 -8.05
C PRO A 54 -7.59 3.08 -8.72
N ALA A 55 -7.62 1.80 -8.36
CA ALA A 55 -6.68 0.81 -8.91
C ALA A 55 -6.72 0.73 -10.45
N GLY A 56 -7.90 0.93 -11.07
CA GLY A 56 -8.05 0.96 -12.52
C GLY A 56 -7.43 2.17 -13.22
N GLU A 57 -7.06 3.22 -12.48
CA GLU A 57 -6.42 4.44 -13.00
C GLU A 57 -4.90 4.47 -12.70
N VAL A 58 -4.38 3.44 -12.02
CA VAL A 58 -2.94 3.33 -11.76
C VAL A 58 -2.23 2.84 -13.01
N GLU A 59 -1.73 3.79 -13.78
CA GLU A 59 -0.89 3.51 -14.95
C GLU A 59 0.57 3.18 -14.60
N ARG A 60 1.27 2.52 -15.53
CA ARG A 60 2.71 2.20 -15.40
C ARG A 60 3.56 3.43 -15.12
N GLN A 61 3.25 4.58 -15.71
CA GLN A 61 4.01 5.81 -15.47
C GLN A 61 4.01 6.24 -13.99
N HIS A 62 2.90 6.02 -13.27
CA HIS A 62 2.82 6.29 -11.84
C HIS A 62 3.73 5.36 -11.05
N LEU A 63 3.78 4.09 -11.45
CA LEU A 63 4.62 3.06 -10.84
C LEU A 63 6.10 3.29 -11.14
N ASP A 64 6.45 3.58 -12.38
CA ASP A 64 7.82 3.87 -12.81
C ASP A 64 8.39 5.05 -12.01
N THR A 65 7.57 6.10 -11.80
CA THR A 65 7.99 7.26 -11.00
C THR A 65 8.12 6.92 -9.51
N LEU A 66 7.28 6.00 -9.00
CA LEU A 66 7.40 5.50 -7.63
C LEU A 66 8.70 4.70 -7.43
N TYR A 67 9.03 3.81 -8.39
CA TYR A 67 10.10 2.82 -8.29
C TYR A 67 11.44 3.22 -8.93
N ALA A 68 11.51 4.36 -9.62
CA ALA A 68 12.69 4.79 -10.40
C ALA A 68 14.05 4.72 -9.63
N ASN A 69 14.04 4.73 -8.29
CA ASN A 69 15.25 4.70 -7.46
C ASN A 69 15.31 3.50 -6.48
N GLU A 70 14.32 2.62 -6.47
CA GLU A 70 14.29 1.48 -5.52
C GLU A 70 15.30 0.40 -5.90
N GLN A 71 15.72 0.36 -7.18
CA GLN A 71 16.79 -0.52 -7.66
C GLN A 71 18.20 -0.13 -7.19
N LEU A 72 18.38 1.03 -6.54
CA LEU A 72 19.70 1.58 -6.19
C LEU A 72 19.92 1.88 -4.69
N SER A 73 18.97 1.63 -3.79
CA SER A 73 19.05 2.18 -2.42
C SER A 73 19.23 1.11 -1.34
N PRO A 74 20.35 1.11 -0.59
CA PRO A 74 20.46 0.35 0.65
C PRO A 74 19.53 0.93 1.72
N GLN A 75 18.91 0.05 2.50
CA GLN A 75 17.91 0.31 3.52
C GLN A 75 18.24 1.53 4.39
N GLN A 76 17.54 2.64 4.19
CA GLN A 76 17.56 3.77 5.12
C GLN A 76 16.54 3.54 6.23
N VAL A 77 17.06 3.27 7.44
CA VAL A 77 16.28 3.22 8.67
C VAL A 77 15.78 4.64 8.97
N CYS A 78 14.46 4.82 9.06
CA CYS A 78 13.83 6.06 9.51
C CYS A 78 14.04 6.24 11.01
N GLU A 79 14.72 7.31 11.41
CA GLU A 79 14.68 7.83 12.78
C GLU A 79 13.37 8.60 12.96
N VAL A 80 12.49 8.06 13.81
CA VAL A 80 11.13 8.57 14.02
C VAL A 80 11.14 9.70 15.06
N ALA A 81 10.72 10.91 14.67
CA ALA A 81 10.44 12.00 15.62
C ALA A 81 9.13 12.73 15.25
N GLY A 82 8.10 12.60 16.10
CA GLY A 82 6.93 13.50 16.13
C GLY A 82 5.57 12.79 16.27
N PRO A 83 4.60 13.33 17.05
CA PRO A 83 3.92 12.52 18.06
C PRO A 83 2.60 11.86 17.64
N ALA A 84 2.43 10.66 18.21
CA ALA A 84 1.24 9.97 18.72
C ALA A 84 -0.13 10.40 18.15
N TRP A 85 -0.64 9.57 17.23
CA TRP A 85 -2.07 9.39 17.01
C TRP A 85 -2.76 9.08 18.35
N ALA A 86 -3.65 9.96 18.81
CA ALA A 86 -4.54 9.70 19.93
C ALA A 86 -5.94 9.34 19.39
N PRO A 87 -6.53 8.19 19.78
CA PRO A 87 -7.91 7.87 19.43
C PRO A 87 -8.87 8.81 20.18
N ARG A 88 -9.88 9.33 19.48
CA ARG A 88 -10.97 10.09 20.10
C ARG A 88 -12.02 9.13 20.61
N CYS A 89 -12.18 9.09 21.93
CA CYS A 89 -13.41 8.67 22.60
C CYS A 89 -14.53 9.68 22.33
#